data_AF-A0A952W5Q4-F1
#
_entry.id   AF-A0A952W5Q4-F1
#
_cell.length_a   1.000
_cell.length_b   1.000
_cell.length_c   1.000
_cell.angle_alpha   90.00
_cell.angle_beta   90.00
_cell.angle_gamma   90.00
#
_symmetry.space_group_name_H-M   'P 1'
#
loop_
_entity.id
_entity.type
_entity.pdbx_description
1 polymer ?
#
loop_
_entity_poly.entity_id
_entity_poly.type
_entity_poly.pdbx_seq_one_letter_code
_entity_poly.pdbx_strand_id
1 'polypeptide(L)'
;MMRERGTILFAVLVVLAIGSLVGTSVLLSVDAERNAGDGVRRRDQARALAWSGVQAVMSELEQQRESLLAGGAPGLTGAWVLFIDDLGRQGVVRLLPLGEHEVDSAMSESGKLDLNHATVDMIEALGIVDRPTAEDIVAARARRPFASVEELLRVPGVTREMVYGGGFDLRIDPFAEVSRGSIVGSEAPPTFIRLATVFAFDPNVIAGAGDLARSRGTERLNLNTRWSPQLGRAIARVWDDDVARGVGQVMQSGIRFTRDSDIVRAMRQFNVEIDMWAMVLDSFCTSDDAYRLGRVDIMHAPREVLAAIPGISDEAAEQIVSQREQISDVDRPTAVWLVARGILTAEEFEQAVNWITVRSLQWRVRIEVGTTLAASASEGGAADRLEEAALQDRMVWEAVIDVASQRPRVAYLRDITMMEASRALADRWLASGDLSPDDSWAPSFDIESRPALETASGTARADRPRMDRSQPSIAESREARAAERTRQREERLAPRTPSERPTAGRRNEAGNARTAPASDQNRDAAVHDDEAPISQVDRRIGRWRGSGGSQ
;
A
#
# COMPACT_ATOMS: atom_id res chain seq x y z
N MET A 1 15.50 -84.78 -12.39
CA MET A 1 15.68 -83.87 -13.54
C MET A 1 14.47 -82.98 -13.87
N MET A 2 13.21 -83.45 -13.96
CA MET A 2 12.06 -82.54 -14.24
C MET A 2 11.76 -81.53 -13.11
N ARG A 3 11.99 -81.91 -11.84
CA ARG A 3 11.79 -81.02 -10.68
C ARG A 3 12.78 -79.84 -10.62
N GLU A 4 14.04 -80.04 -11.01
CA GLU A 4 15.08 -78.99 -10.97
C GLU A 4 14.88 -77.92 -12.05
N ARG A 5 14.39 -78.31 -13.22
CA ARG A 5 14.11 -77.37 -14.33
C ARG A 5 12.93 -76.45 -14.02
N GLY A 6 11.93 -76.93 -13.27
CA GLY A 6 10.79 -76.10 -12.83
C GLY A 6 11.20 -75.03 -11.82
N THR A 7 12.11 -75.34 -10.89
CA THR A 7 12.61 -74.39 -9.88
C THR A 7 13.43 -73.26 -10.51
N ILE A 8 14.23 -73.55 -11.54
CA ILE A 8 15.00 -72.54 -12.27
C ILE A 8 14.07 -71.57 -13.01
N LEU A 9 13.03 -72.08 -13.69
CA LEU A 9 12.06 -71.25 -14.39
C LEU A 9 11.27 -70.35 -13.44
N PHE A 10 10.89 -70.86 -12.27
CA PHE A 10 10.25 -70.06 -11.22
C PHE A 10 11.19 -68.98 -10.66
N ALA A 11 12.46 -69.31 -10.38
CA ALA A 11 13.43 -68.35 -9.89
C ALA A 11 13.69 -67.22 -10.90
N VAL A 12 13.80 -67.54 -12.20
CA VAL A 12 13.96 -66.54 -13.26
C VAL A 12 12.72 -65.65 -13.36
N LEU A 13 11.51 -66.21 -13.28
CA LEU A 13 10.27 -65.45 -13.34
C LEU A 13 10.13 -64.50 -12.13
N VAL A 14 10.51 -64.94 -10.93
CA VAL A 14 10.55 -64.09 -9.73
C VAL A 14 11.56 -62.96 -9.89
N VAL A 15 12.76 -63.24 -10.40
CA VAL A 15 13.78 -62.20 -10.65
C VAL A 15 13.31 -61.20 -11.71
N LEU A 16 12.67 -61.65 -12.79
CA LEU A 16 12.08 -60.78 -13.81
C LEU A 16 10.93 -59.93 -13.24
N ALA A 17 10.06 -60.52 -12.41
CA ALA A 17 8.96 -59.81 -11.77
C ALA A 17 9.48 -58.74 -10.79
N ILE A 18 10.47 -59.08 -9.95
CA ILE A 18 11.11 -58.12 -9.03
C ILE A 18 11.84 -57.03 -9.83
N GLY A 19 12.60 -57.40 -10.86
CA GLY A 19 13.29 -56.45 -11.74
C GLY A 19 12.34 -55.49 -12.43
N SER A 20 11.19 -55.98 -12.92
CA SER A 20 10.13 -55.16 -13.49
C SER A 20 9.50 -54.24 -12.44
N LEU A 21 9.25 -54.73 -11.23
CA LEU A 21 8.62 -53.93 -10.16
C LEU A 21 9.55 -52.81 -9.68
N VAL A 22 10.85 -53.09 -9.51
CA VAL A 22 11.87 -52.07 -9.21
C VAL A 22 12.00 -51.07 -10.36
N GLY A 23 12.05 -51.56 -11.61
CA GLY A 23 12.12 -50.69 -12.79
C GLY A 23 10.93 -49.73 -12.88
N THR A 24 9.70 -50.24 -12.74
CA THR A 24 8.48 -49.42 -12.72
C THR A 24 8.47 -48.44 -11.54
N SER A 25 8.87 -48.87 -10.35
CA SER A 25 8.92 -48.00 -9.17
C SER A 25 9.90 -46.83 -9.35
N VAL A 26 11.07 -47.08 -9.96
CA VAL A 26 12.06 -46.02 -10.23
C VAL A 26 11.52 -45.05 -11.28
N LEU A 27 10.89 -45.55 -12.35
CA LEU A 27 10.28 -44.70 -13.38
C LEU A 27 9.18 -43.80 -12.81
N LEU A 28 8.27 -44.36 -12.00
CA LEU A 28 7.22 -43.60 -11.34
C LEU A 28 7.79 -42.55 -10.36
N SER A 29 8.87 -42.88 -9.65
CA SER A 29 9.56 -41.93 -8.76
C SER A 29 10.17 -40.77 -9.56
N VAL A 30 10.83 -41.04 -10.69
CA VAL A 30 11.42 -40.01 -11.55
C VAL A 30 10.36 -39.12 -12.17
N ASP A 31 9.25 -39.69 -12.63
CA ASP A 31 8.14 -38.90 -13.17
C ASP A 31 7.47 -38.06 -12.07
N ALA A 32 7.32 -38.59 -10.86
CA ALA A 32 6.82 -37.84 -9.71
C ALA A 32 7.75 -36.67 -9.35
N GLU A 33 9.07 -36.88 -9.31
CA GLU A 33 10.07 -35.85 -9.05
C GLU A 33 10.07 -34.76 -10.14
N ARG A 34 9.98 -35.16 -11.41
CA ARG A 34 9.89 -34.21 -12.54
C ARG A 34 8.62 -33.38 -12.47
N ASN A 35 7.48 -34.02 -12.27
CA ASN A 35 6.19 -33.33 -12.14
C ASN A 35 6.17 -32.38 -10.94
N ALA A 36 6.78 -32.78 -9.82
CA ALA A 36 6.95 -31.92 -8.65
C ALA A 36 7.86 -30.72 -8.96
N GLY A 37 8.99 -30.94 -9.63
CA GLY A 37 9.91 -29.88 -10.04
C GLY A 37 9.26 -28.87 -11.00
N ASP A 38 8.51 -29.35 -11.99
CA ASP A 38 7.77 -28.51 -12.92
C ASP A 38 6.65 -27.72 -12.23
N GLY A 39 5.99 -28.30 -11.23
CA GLY A 39 4.99 -27.61 -10.41
C GLY A 39 5.59 -26.46 -9.60
N VAL A 40 6.75 -26.67 -8.97
CA VAL A 40 7.47 -25.62 -8.23
C VAL A 40 7.89 -24.49 -9.17
N ARG A 41 8.48 -24.81 -10.32
CA ARG A 41 8.92 -23.81 -11.29
C ARG A 41 7.77 -22.95 -11.80
N ARG A 42 6.63 -23.56 -12.11
CA ARG A 42 5.42 -22.85 -12.56
C ARG A 42 4.87 -21.93 -11.47
N ARG A 43 4.87 -22.37 -10.22
CA ARG A 43 4.45 -21.55 -9.08
C ARG A 43 5.38 -20.35 -8.86
N ASP A 44 6.69 -20.54 -8.94
CA ASP A 44 7.66 -19.44 -8.80
C ASP A 44 7.50 -18.43 -9.93
N GLN A 45 7.28 -18.90 -11.15
CA GLN A 45 7.00 -18.05 -12.31
C GLN A 45 5.70 -17.26 -12.14
N ALA A 46 4.62 -17.90 -11.66
CA ALA A 46 3.35 -17.22 -11.38
C ALA A 46 3.50 -16.15 -10.29
N ARG A 47 4.27 -16.42 -9.22
CA ARG A 47 4.54 -15.42 -8.17
C ARG A 47 5.36 -14.25 -8.70
N ALA A 48 6.36 -14.51 -9.55
CA ALA A 48 7.15 -13.45 -10.18
C ALA A 48 6.29 -12.58 -11.12
N LEU A 49 5.35 -13.21 -11.84
CA LEU A 49 4.38 -12.54 -12.69
C LEU A 49 3.42 -11.66 -11.86
N ALA A 50 2.90 -12.20 -10.74
CA ALA A 50 2.06 -11.46 -9.80
C ALA A 50 2.78 -10.24 -9.23
N TRP A 51 4.03 -10.40 -8.80
CA TRP A 51 4.85 -9.30 -8.30
C TRP A 51 5.11 -8.24 -9.39
N SER A 52 5.37 -8.66 -10.62
CA SER A 52 5.53 -7.74 -11.75
C SER A 52 4.24 -6.96 -12.03
N GLY A 53 3.07 -7.59 -11.88
CA GLY A 53 1.78 -6.93 -11.93
C GLY A 53 1.60 -5.86 -10.83
N VAL A 54 1.96 -6.19 -9.58
CA VAL A 54 1.95 -5.21 -8.48
C VAL A 54 2.86 -4.02 -8.82
N GLN A 55 4.05 -4.27 -9.36
CA GLN A 55 4.98 -3.21 -9.74
C GLN A 55 4.46 -2.33 -10.89
N ALA A 56 3.73 -2.92 -11.86
CA ALA A 56 3.09 -2.16 -12.93
C ALA A 56 2.07 -1.17 -12.37
N VAL A 57 1.19 -1.62 -11.47
CA VAL A 57 0.21 -0.73 -10.80
C VAL A 57 0.91 0.33 -9.96
N MET A 58 1.96 -0.03 -9.21
CA MET A 58 2.75 0.95 -8.44
C MET A 58 3.30 2.06 -9.34
N SER A 59 3.81 1.72 -10.52
CA SER A 59 4.33 2.69 -11.49
C SER A 59 3.22 3.60 -12.04
N GLU A 60 2.04 3.07 -12.35
CA GLU A 60 0.92 3.87 -12.86
C GLU A 60 0.39 4.84 -11.79
N LEU A 61 0.29 4.40 -10.52
CA LEU A 61 -0.10 5.25 -9.40
C LEU A 61 0.96 6.32 -9.08
N GLU A 62 2.26 6.00 -9.22
CA GLU A 62 3.34 6.97 -9.05
C GLU A 62 3.25 8.11 -10.08
N GLN A 63 3.01 7.77 -11.34
CA GLN A 63 2.85 8.75 -12.43
C GLN A 63 1.64 9.67 -12.22
N GLN A 64 0.60 9.17 -11.55
CA GLN A 64 -0.64 9.90 -11.28
C GLN A 64 -0.66 10.60 -9.91
N ARG A 65 0.42 10.52 -9.13
CA ARG A 65 0.48 11.04 -7.76
C ARG A 65 -0.03 12.47 -7.60
N GLU A 66 0.31 13.37 -8.52
CA GLU A 66 -0.13 14.77 -8.44
C GLU A 66 -1.66 14.92 -8.61
N SER A 67 -2.26 14.12 -9.50
CA SER A 67 -3.71 14.08 -9.69
C SER A 67 -4.40 13.48 -8.45
N LEU A 68 -3.83 12.41 -7.90
CA LEU A 68 -4.36 11.80 -6.67
C LEU A 68 -4.27 12.75 -5.47
N LEU A 69 -3.20 13.55 -5.38
CA LEU A 69 -3.07 14.60 -4.35
C LEU A 69 -4.13 15.70 -4.45
N ALA A 70 -4.71 15.90 -5.64
CA ALA A 70 -5.80 16.83 -5.90
C ALA A 70 -7.20 16.20 -5.75
N GLY A 71 -7.29 14.94 -5.29
CA GLY A 71 -8.56 14.22 -5.11
C GLY A 71 -9.04 13.48 -6.36
N GLY A 72 -8.17 13.25 -7.35
CA GLY A 72 -8.46 12.41 -8.50
C GLY A 72 -8.55 10.91 -8.15
N ALA A 73 -9.23 10.16 -8.99
CA ALA A 73 -9.20 8.69 -8.99
C ALA A 73 -8.11 8.18 -9.96
N PRO A 74 -7.51 7.00 -9.72
CA PRO A 74 -6.50 6.44 -10.61
C PRO A 74 -7.13 5.86 -11.87
N GLY A 75 -6.55 6.16 -13.02
CA GLY A 75 -6.77 5.40 -14.25
C GLY A 75 -5.74 4.27 -14.35
N LEU A 76 -6.16 3.02 -14.21
CA LEU A 76 -5.27 1.87 -14.31
C LEU A 76 -5.51 1.08 -15.60
N THR A 77 -4.43 0.51 -16.15
CA THR A 77 -4.54 -0.43 -17.26
C THR A 77 -5.18 -1.74 -16.80
N GLY A 78 -6.21 -2.22 -17.51
CA GLY A 78 -6.95 -3.44 -17.14
C GLY A 78 -6.15 -4.73 -17.29
N ALA A 79 -5.28 -4.84 -18.30
CA ALA A 79 -4.47 -6.03 -18.53
C ALA A 79 -3.13 -5.73 -19.23
N TRP A 80 -2.11 -6.53 -18.92
CA TRP A 80 -0.77 -6.48 -19.51
C TRP A 80 -0.33 -7.87 -19.97
N VAL A 81 0.43 -7.90 -21.08
CA VAL A 81 1.26 -9.04 -21.46
C VAL A 81 2.71 -8.73 -21.08
N LEU A 82 3.26 -9.47 -20.13
CA LEU A 82 4.61 -9.20 -19.61
C LEU A 82 5.71 -9.92 -20.38
N PHE A 83 5.42 -11.09 -20.95
CA PHE A 83 6.34 -11.81 -21.83
C PHE A 83 5.58 -12.73 -22.79
N ILE A 84 6.26 -13.13 -23.85
CA ILE A 84 5.87 -14.21 -24.75
C ILE A 84 7.05 -15.17 -24.83
N ASP A 85 6.83 -16.46 -24.56
CA ASP A 85 7.89 -17.46 -24.64
C ASP A 85 8.04 -18.04 -26.06
N ASP A 86 9.09 -18.83 -26.27
CA ASP A 86 9.40 -19.45 -27.58
C ASP A 86 8.30 -20.42 -28.07
N LEU A 87 7.41 -20.85 -27.16
CA LEU A 87 6.27 -21.73 -27.46
C LEU A 87 4.97 -20.93 -27.71
N GLY A 88 5.04 -19.60 -27.74
CA GLY A 88 3.90 -18.72 -27.95
C GLY A 88 2.99 -18.56 -26.72
N ARG A 89 3.43 -18.99 -25.53
CA ARG A 89 2.70 -18.72 -24.28
C ARG A 89 2.99 -17.31 -23.81
N GLN A 90 1.94 -16.63 -23.38
CA GLN A 90 1.97 -15.27 -22.90
C GLN A 90 1.80 -15.26 -21.37
N GLY A 91 2.67 -14.53 -20.68
CA GLY A 91 2.49 -14.20 -19.26
C GLY A 91 1.54 -13.01 -19.14
N VAL A 92 0.33 -13.26 -18.64
CA VAL A 92 -0.73 -12.26 -18.57
C VAL A 92 -0.94 -11.82 -17.12
N VAL A 93 -1.12 -10.52 -16.95
CA VAL A 93 -1.57 -9.89 -15.71
C VAL A 93 -2.86 -9.15 -16.04
N ARG A 94 -3.90 -9.30 -15.23
CA ARG A 94 -5.13 -8.50 -15.34
C ARG A 94 -5.60 -8.02 -13.97
N LEU A 95 -6.20 -6.84 -13.93
CA LEU A 95 -6.87 -6.31 -12.76
C LEU A 95 -8.29 -6.85 -12.70
N LEU A 96 -8.67 -7.33 -11.53
CA LEU A 96 -10.05 -7.73 -11.24
C LEU A 96 -10.80 -6.56 -10.61
N PRO A 97 -12.08 -6.35 -10.98
CA PRO A 97 -12.90 -5.30 -10.40
C PRO A 97 -13.10 -5.55 -8.90
N LEU A 98 -13.08 -4.46 -8.12
CA LEU A 98 -13.23 -4.47 -6.67
C LEU A 98 -14.45 -3.68 -6.17
N GLY A 99 -15.03 -2.83 -7.02
CA GLY A 99 -16.19 -1.99 -6.70
C GLY A 99 -17.54 -2.59 -7.08
N GLU A 100 -18.61 -1.84 -6.82
CA GLU A 100 -19.96 -2.15 -7.34
C GLU A 100 -20.04 -1.96 -8.85
N HIS A 101 -19.19 -1.09 -9.39
CA HIS A 101 -19.06 -0.87 -10.82
C HIS A 101 -17.98 -1.78 -11.41
N GLU A 102 -18.31 -2.44 -12.51
CA GLU A 102 -17.45 -3.39 -13.24
C GLU A 102 -16.13 -2.75 -13.73
N VAL A 103 -16.04 -1.42 -13.74
CA VAL A 103 -14.90 -0.64 -14.24
C VAL A 103 -13.89 -0.28 -13.13
N ASP A 104 -14.26 -0.42 -11.86
CA ASP A 104 -13.44 0.01 -10.73
C ASP A 104 -12.35 -1.02 -10.42
N SER A 105 -11.22 -0.90 -11.12
CA SER A 105 -10.02 -1.72 -10.96
C SER A 105 -9.22 -1.43 -9.69
N ALA A 106 -9.52 -0.30 -9.02
CA ALA A 106 -8.95 0.09 -7.73
C ALA A 106 -10.00 0.65 -6.79
N MET A 107 -9.89 0.31 -5.51
CA MET A 107 -10.76 0.81 -4.46
C MET A 107 -9.99 1.70 -3.49
N SER A 108 -10.55 2.85 -3.17
CA SER A 108 -9.98 3.80 -2.20
C SER A 108 -10.05 3.23 -0.78
N GLU A 109 -8.90 3.12 -0.11
CA GLU A 109 -8.88 2.74 1.32
C GLU A 109 -9.25 3.94 2.21
N SER A 110 -8.88 5.17 1.84
CA SER A 110 -9.38 6.36 2.55
C SER A 110 -10.88 6.57 2.39
N GLY A 111 -11.55 5.96 1.40
CA GLY A 111 -13.02 5.94 1.33
C GLY A 111 -13.68 5.11 2.43
N LYS A 112 -12.92 4.35 3.22
CA LYS A 112 -13.43 3.47 4.27
C LYS A 112 -13.16 4.04 5.66
N LEU A 113 -13.86 3.51 6.66
CA LEU A 113 -13.64 3.88 8.06
C LEU A 113 -12.35 3.24 8.60
N ASP A 114 -11.42 4.04 9.11
CA ASP A 114 -10.19 3.52 9.72
C ASP A 114 -10.42 2.99 11.14
N LEU A 115 -10.33 1.68 11.30
CA LEU A 115 -10.52 0.98 12.57
C LEU A 115 -9.50 1.35 13.63
N ASN A 116 -8.34 1.90 13.27
CA ASN A 116 -7.34 2.31 14.24
C ASN A 116 -7.62 3.69 14.85
N HIS A 117 -8.48 4.49 14.22
CA HIS A 117 -8.73 5.89 14.62
C HIS A 117 -10.21 6.23 14.87
N ALA A 118 -11.16 5.49 14.29
CA ALA A 118 -12.60 5.72 14.43
C ALA A 118 -13.08 5.70 15.90
N THR A 119 -14.10 6.46 16.26
CA THR A 119 -14.68 6.38 17.62
C THR A 119 -15.57 5.15 17.78
N VAL A 120 -15.99 4.85 19.02
CA VAL A 120 -17.00 3.80 19.29
C VAL A 120 -18.28 4.11 18.52
N ASP A 121 -18.75 5.36 18.60
CA ASP A 121 -19.99 5.78 17.93
C ASP A 121 -19.88 5.65 16.39
N MET A 122 -18.71 5.92 15.79
CA MET A 122 -18.49 5.72 14.36
C MET A 122 -18.55 4.23 13.97
N ILE A 123 -17.99 3.34 14.78
CA ILE A 123 -18.01 1.89 14.50
C ILE A 123 -19.41 1.32 14.67
N GLU A 124 -20.13 1.75 15.72
CA GLU A 124 -21.53 1.40 15.96
C GLU A 124 -22.43 1.88 14.80
N ALA A 125 -22.21 3.10 14.31
CA ALA A 125 -22.98 3.67 13.21
C ALA A 125 -22.85 2.92 11.86
N LEU A 126 -21.84 2.06 11.69
CA LEU A 126 -21.76 1.19 10.51
C LEU A 126 -22.87 0.12 10.48
N GLY A 127 -23.55 -0.13 11.61
CA GLY A 127 -24.64 -1.11 11.69
C GLY A 127 -24.19 -2.57 11.58
N ILE A 128 -22.88 -2.85 11.66
CA ILE A 128 -22.31 -4.21 11.59
C ILE A 128 -22.29 -4.87 12.98
N VAL A 129 -22.02 -4.08 14.02
CA VAL A 129 -21.82 -4.54 15.39
C VAL A 129 -22.62 -3.68 16.37
N ASP A 130 -22.91 -4.22 17.55
CA ASP A 130 -23.50 -3.47 18.65
C ASP A 130 -22.45 -2.64 19.42
N ARG A 131 -22.92 -1.74 20.29
CA ARG A 131 -22.06 -0.87 21.09
C ARG A 131 -21.02 -1.62 21.93
N PRO A 132 -21.37 -2.69 22.68
CA PRO A 132 -20.38 -3.44 23.45
C PRO A 132 -19.25 -4.00 22.58
N THR A 133 -19.58 -4.56 21.41
CA THR A 133 -18.58 -5.08 20.48
C THR A 133 -17.72 -3.94 19.90
N ALA A 134 -18.32 -2.78 19.59
CA ALA A 134 -17.57 -1.59 19.15
C ALA A 134 -16.58 -1.09 20.23
N GLU A 135 -16.98 -1.11 21.51
CA GLU A 135 -16.10 -0.80 22.64
C GLU A 135 -14.95 -1.82 22.76
N ASP A 136 -15.22 -3.11 22.56
CA ASP A 136 -14.20 -4.16 22.55
C ASP A 136 -13.20 -4.01 21.39
N ILE A 137 -13.65 -3.59 20.21
CA ILE A 137 -12.78 -3.27 19.07
C ILE A 137 -11.83 -2.11 19.43
N VAL A 138 -12.37 -1.04 20.02
CA VAL A 138 -11.56 0.13 20.45
C VAL A 138 -10.59 -0.25 21.58
N ALA A 139 -11.01 -1.12 22.50
CA ALA A 139 -10.14 -1.64 23.56
C ALA A 139 -9.02 -2.54 23.00
N ALA A 140 -9.32 -3.38 22.01
CA ALA A 140 -8.35 -4.26 21.37
C ALA A 140 -7.25 -3.47 20.65
N ARG A 141 -7.62 -2.48 19.81
CA ARG A 141 -6.64 -1.65 19.10
C ARG A 141 -5.77 -0.80 20.03
N ALA A 142 -6.29 -0.39 21.19
CA ALA A 142 -5.55 0.39 22.17
C ALA A 142 -4.37 -0.42 22.76
N ARG A 143 -4.49 -1.75 22.81
CA ARG A 143 -3.39 -2.65 23.20
C ARG A 143 -2.41 -2.84 22.06
N ARG A 144 -2.92 -3.04 20.84
CA ARG A 144 -2.13 -3.22 19.63
C ARG A 144 -2.96 -2.76 18.42
N PRO A 145 -2.50 -1.73 17.67
CA PRO A 145 -3.17 -1.34 16.43
C PRO A 145 -3.30 -2.51 15.48
N PHE A 146 -4.44 -2.59 14.80
CA PHE A 146 -4.72 -3.65 13.84
C PHE A 146 -3.83 -3.50 12.61
N ALA A 147 -3.23 -4.62 12.17
CA ALA A 147 -2.43 -4.68 10.95
C ALA A 147 -3.27 -5.03 9.71
N SER A 148 -4.46 -5.58 9.91
CA SER A 148 -5.44 -5.86 8.85
C SER A 148 -6.85 -5.91 9.44
N VAL A 149 -7.87 -5.79 8.59
CA VAL A 149 -9.29 -5.86 9.01
C VAL A 149 -9.64 -7.24 9.56
N GLU A 150 -9.00 -8.29 9.05
CA GLU A 150 -9.20 -9.68 9.48
C GLU A 150 -8.78 -9.93 10.93
N GLU A 151 -7.93 -9.08 11.52
CA GLU A 151 -7.58 -9.19 12.93
C GLU A 151 -8.78 -8.96 13.86
N LEU A 152 -9.87 -8.36 13.36
CA LEU A 152 -11.13 -8.24 14.09
C LEU A 152 -11.71 -9.61 14.48
N LEU A 153 -11.40 -10.69 13.77
CA LEU A 153 -11.83 -12.05 14.13
C LEU A 153 -11.27 -12.52 15.48
N ARG A 154 -10.30 -11.80 16.06
CA ARG A 154 -9.77 -12.05 17.40
C ARG A 154 -10.52 -11.27 18.49
N VAL A 155 -11.41 -10.36 18.10
CA VAL A 155 -12.22 -9.56 19.03
C VAL A 155 -13.48 -10.35 19.37
N PRO A 156 -13.80 -10.55 20.66
CA PRO A 156 -15.05 -11.19 21.08
C PRO A 156 -16.26 -10.51 20.43
N GLY A 157 -17.24 -11.31 19.98
CA GLY A 157 -18.46 -10.80 19.35
C GLY A 157 -18.37 -10.55 17.83
N VAL A 158 -17.17 -10.51 17.25
CA VAL A 158 -17.01 -10.35 15.80
C VAL A 158 -17.00 -11.71 15.08
N THR A 159 -17.90 -11.89 14.12
CA THR A 159 -18.00 -13.13 13.33
C THR A 159 -17.39 -13.02 11.92
N ARG A 160 -17.22 -14.16 11.24
CA ARG A 160 -16.72 -14.19 9.85
C ARG A 160 -17.68 -13.52 8.88
N GLU A 161 -18.98 -13.66 9.12
CA GLU A 161 -20.05 -13.07 8.32
C GLU A 161 -20.03 -11.55 8.44
N MET A 162 -19.73 -10.99 9.62
CA MET A 162 -19.55 -9.54 9.80
C MET A 162 -18.33 -9.02 9.04
N VAL A 163 -17.24 -9.78 9.01
CA VAL A 163 -15.99 -9.36 8.35
C VAL A 163 -16.09 -9.49 6.83
N TYR A 164 -16.58 -10.62 6.34
CA TYR A 164 -16.53 -11.00 4.93
C TYR A 164 -17.89 -11.04 4.22
N GLY A 165 -18.99 -10.99 4.95
CA GLY A 165 -20.35 -11.22 4.46
C GLY A 165 -20.77 -12.68 4.52
N GLY A 166 -22.08 -12.92 4.47
CA GLY A 166 -22.63 -14.25 4.19
C GLY A 166 -22.65 -14.49 2.68
N GLY A 167 -22.10 -15.61 2.21
CA GLY A 167 -22.30 -16.06 0.83
C GLY A 167 -21.66 -15.20 -0.27
N PHE A 168 -20.47 -14.62 -0.04
CA PHE A 168 -19.71 -13.97 -1.11
C PHE A 168 -19.24 -15.03 -2.14
N ASP A 169 -20.07 -15.26 -3.16
CA ASP A 169 -19.80 -16.15 -4.28
C ASP A 169 -18.94 -15.42 -5.30
N LEU A 170 -17.61 -15.46 -5.15
CA LEU A 170 -16.69 -15.12 -6.24
C LEU A 170 -16.62 -16.29 -7.23
N ARG A 171 -17.77 -16.82 -7.67
CA ARG A 171 -17.83 -17.88 -8.69
C ARG A 171 -17.32 -17.37 -10.03
N ILE A 172 -16.01 -17.22 -10.15
CA ILE A 172 -15.32 -17.42 -11.41
C ILE A 172 -15.16 -18.94 -11.52
N ASP A 173 -16.26 -19.62 -11.81
CA ASP A 173 -16.19 -21.01 -12.26
C ASP A 173 -15.44 -20.97 -13.60
N PRO A 174 -14.21 -21.52 -13.69
CA PRO A 174 -13.42 -21.45 -14.92
C PRO A 174 -14.05 -22.26 -16.07
N PHE A 175 -15.14 -22.99 -15.80
CA PHE A 175 -15.90 -23.78 -16.77
C PHE A 175 -17.38 -23.39 -16.91
N ALA A 176 -17.90 -22.45 -16.11
CA ALA A 176 -19.22 -21.91 -16.38
C ALA A 176 -19.10 -20.90 -17.53
N GLU A 177 -19.94 -21.04 -18.56
CA GLU A 177 -20.22 -19.92 -19.45
C GLU A 177 -20.46 -18.70 -18.57
N VAL A 178 -19.68 -17.64 -18.81
CA VAL A 178 -19.80 -16.36 -18.12
C VAL A 178 -21.19 -15.81 -18.43
N SER A 179 -22.18 -16.28 -17.68
CA SER A 179 -23.38 -15.51 -17.43
C SER A 179 -22.90 -14.40 -16.49
N ARG A 180 -22.42 -13.32 -17.11
CA ARG A 180 -22.27 -11.96 -16.57
C ARG A 180 -23.64 -11.45 -16.11
N GLY A 181 -24.26 -12.21 -15.21
CA GLY A 181 -25.57 -11.98 -14.65
C GLY A 181 -25.41 -11.11 -13.44
N SER A 182 -25.40 -9.79 -13.69
CA SER A 182 -25.94 -8.77 -12.80
C SER A 182 -26.55 -9.31 -11.51
N ILE A 183 -25.75 -9.41 -10.44
CA ILE A 183 -26.26 -9.35 -9.07
C ILE A 183 -26.53 -7.87 -8.79
N VAL A 184 -27.49 -7.31 -9.51
CA VAL A 184 -28.13 -6.04 -9.18
C VAL A 184 -29.41 -6.43 -8.47
N GLY A 185 -29.54 -6.04 -7.20
CA GLY A 185 -30.86 -5.99 -6.53
C GLY A 185 -31.05 -6.76 -5.23
N SER A 186 -30.01 -7.15 -4.50
CA SER A 186 -30.13 -7.49 -3.09
C SER A 186 -29.01 -6.75 -2.35
N GLU A 187 -29.34 -5.73 -1.56
CA GLU A 187 -28.35 -5.04 -0.71
C GLU A 187 -27.66 -6.09 0.17
N ALA A 188 -26.46 -6.52 -0.24
CA ALA A 188 -25.65 -7.38 0.58
C ALA A 188 -25.40 -6.63 1.91
N PRO A 189 -25.57 -7.30 3.06
CA PRO A 189 -25.44 -6.62 4.35
C PRO A 189 -24.05 -5.96 4.46
N PRO A 190 -23.95 -4.85 5.20
CA PRO A 190 -22.68 -4.16 5.40
C PRO A 190 -21.65 -5.10 6.04
N THR A 191 -20.40 -5.01 5.59
CA THR A 191 -19.30 -5.85 6.08
C THR A 191 -18.05 -5.01 6.34
N PHE A 192 -17.21 -5.45 7.28
CA PHE A 192 -15.99 -4.71 7.60
C PHE A 192 -15.02 -4.65 6.42
N ILE A 193 -14.89 -5.70 5.60
CA ILE A 193 -13.96 -5.66 4.46
C ILE A 193 -14.34 -4.59 3.41
N ARG A 194 -15.65 -4.30 3.31
CA ARG A 194 -16.21 -3.31 2.40
C ARG A 194 -16.14 -1.90 2.99
N LEU A 195 -16.50 -1.74 4.26
CA LEU A 195 -16.70 -0.42 4.88
C LEU A 195 -15.53 0.05 5.75
N ALA A 196 -14.58 -0.81 6.09
CA ALA A 196 -13.51 -0.50 7.02
C ALA A 196 -12.11 -0.77 6.45
N THR A 197 -11.13 -0.04 6.99
CA THR A 197 -9.71 -0.17 6.64
C THR A 197 -8.84 -0.03 7.89
N VAL A 198 -7.54 -0.28 7.73
CA VAL A 198 -6.47 0.12 8.64
C VAL A 198 -5.42 0.99 7.92
N PHE A 199 -5.71 1.40 6.68
CA PHE A 199 -4.79 2.05 5.74
C PHE A 199 -5.32 3.42 5.27
N ALA A 200 -5.73 4.30 6.19
CA ALA A 200 -6.17 5.66 5.84
C ALA A 200 -5.14 6.71 6.28
N PHE A 201 -4.29 7.15 5.33
CA PHE A 201 -3.20 8.09 5.58
C PHE A 201 -3.18 9.23 4.56
N ASP A 202 -3.65 10.40 4.96
CA ASP A 202 -3.56 11.62 4.16
C ASP A 202 -2.21 12.33 4.46
N PRO A 203 -1.30 12.53 3.49
CA PRO A 203 -0.08 13.29 3.74
C PRO A 203 -0.42 14.71 4.19
N ASN A 204 0.33 15.23 5.16
CA ASN A 204 0.12 16.55 5.74
C ASN A 204 0.70 17.66 4.84
N VAL A 205 0.27 17.65 3.57
CA VAL A 205 0.71 18.55 2.50
C VAL A 205 -0.47 19.22 1.84
N ILE A 206 -0.23 20.41 1.30
CA ILE A 206 -1.20 21.23 0.56
C ILE A 206 -1.64 20.48 -0.70
N ALA A 207 -2.96 20.34 -0.91
CA ALA A 207 -3.57 19.76 -2.11
C ALA A 207 -3.56 20.73 -3.30
N GLY A 208 -3.56 22.03 -3.01
CA GLY A 208 -3.56 23.12 -3.97
C GLY A 208 -4.96 23.63 -4.27
N ALA A 209 -5.80 23.78 -3.25
CA ALA A 209 -7.13 24.37 -3.37
C ALA A 209 -7.04 25.88 -3.68
N GLY A 210 -7.89 26.39 -4.58
CA GLY A 210 -7.89 27.79 -5.00
C GLY A 210 -6.53 28.23 -5.55
N ASP A 211 -6.03 29.37 -5.08
CA ASP A 211 -4.76 29.94 -5.55
C ASP A 211 -3.51 29.22 -4.99
N LEU A 212 -3.69 28.20 -4.14
CA LEU A 212 -2.60 27.42 -3.54
C LEU A 212 -2.01 26.36 -4.48
N ALA A 213 -2.44 26.28 -5.74
CA ALA A 213 -1.92 25.33 -6.72
C ALA A 213 -0.37 25.36 -6.83
N ARG A 214 0.26 26.53 -6.64
CA ARG A 214 1.72 26.70 -6.67
C ARG A 214 2.44 26.09 -5.46
N SER A 215 1.73 25.94 -4.35
CA SER A 215 2.23 25.36 -3.09
C SER A 215 1.83 23.89 -2.94
N ARG A 216 1.29 23.25 -3.99
CA ARG A 216 0.90 21.84 -3.95
C ARG A 216 2.08 20.96 -3.54
N GLY A 217 1.83 20.03 -2.63
CA GLY A 217 2.82 19.09 -2.14
C GLY A 217 3.79 19.68 -1.10
N THR A 218 3.75 20.98 -0.82
CA THR A 218 4.47 21.54 0.33
C THR A 218 3.73 21.23 1.63
N GLU A 219 4.47 21.23 2.74
CA GLU A 219 3.90 20.94 4.06
C GLU A 219 2.86 21.98 4.49
N ARG A 220 1.83 21.53 5.20
CA ARG A 220 0.86 22.42 5.84
C ARG A 220 1.50 23.15 7.03
N LEU A 221 1.03 24.36 7.27
CA LEU A 221 1.48 25.22 8.35
C LEU A 221 0.78 24.83 9.67
N ASN A 222 1.55 24.31 10.63
CA ASN A 222 1.01 23.89 11.92
C ASN A 222 0.69 25.09 12.83
N LEU A 223 -0.58 25.24 13.20
CA LEU A 223 -1.09 26.25 14.12
C LEU A 223 -1.13 25.80 15.59
N ASN A 224 -0.90 24.52 15.87
CA ASN A 224 -0.80 23.97 17.24
C ASN A 224 0.57 24.25 17.87
N THR A 225 0.99 25.51 17.80
CA THR A 225 2.25 26.00 18.34
C THR A 225 2.05 27.40 18.92
N ARG A 226 3.08 27.94 19.55
CA ARG A 226 3.07 29.35 19.96
C ARG A 226 3.39 30.22 18.76
N TRP A 227 2.75 31.39 18.70
CA TRP A 227 3.09 32.40 17.70
C TRP A 227 4.59 32.72 17.75
N SER A 228 5.22 32.78 16.58
CA SER A 228 6.63 33.16 16.43
C SER A 228 6.83 33.96 15.14
N PRO A 229 7.85 34.83 15.07
CA PRO A 229 8.21 35.52 13.82
C PRO A 229 8.51 34.55 12.66
N GLN A 230 9.02 33.35 12.96
CA GLN A 230 9.28 32.28 12.00
C GLN A 230 7.96 31.80 11.36
N LEU A 231 6.97 31.47 12.19
CA LEU A 231 5.64 31.07 11.72
C LEU A 231 4.99 32.19 10.90
N GLY A 232 5.07 33.45 11.36
CA GLY A 232 4.56 34.59 10.61
C GLY A 232 5.17 34.72 9.21
N ARG A 233 6.49 34.55 9.09
CA ARG A 233 7.17 34.53 7.77
C ARG A 233 6.75 33.34 6.91
N ALA A 234 6.54 32.17 7.50
CA ALA A 234 6.08 31.00 6.76
C ALA A 234 4.67 31.20 6.21
N ILE A 235 3.76 31.79 7.00
CA ILE A 235 2.41 32.17 6.55
C ILE A 235 2.48 33.18 5.42
N ALA A 236 3.27 34.24 5.57
CA ALA A 236 3.41 35.28 4.55
C ALA A 236 4.00 34.78 3.21
N ARG A 237 4.73 33.66 3.21
CA ARG A 237 5.24 33.04 1.97
C ARG A 237 4.15 32.27 1.20
N VAL A 238 3.22 31.63 1.91
CA VAL A 238 2.13 30.85 1.31
C VAL A 238 0.96 31.77 0.95
N TRP A 239 0.73 32.78 1.79
CA TRP A 239 -0.30 33.79 1.66
C TRP A 239 0.36 35.15 1.42
N ASP A 240 0.16 36.09 2.35
CA ASP A 240 0.74 37.42 2.37
C ASP A 240 0.93 37.91 3.82
N ASP A 241 1.49 39.11 3.97
CA ASP A 241 1.73 39.73 5.28
C ASP A 241 0.43 40.09 6.03
N ASP A 242 -0.70 40.25 5.33
CA ASP A 242 -1.97 40.61 5.95
C ASP A 242 -2.59 39.41 6.65
N VAL A 243 -2.63 38.26 5.98
CA VAL A 243 -3.04 36.98 6.57
C VAL A 243 -2.13 36.60 7.73
N ALA A 244 -0.80 36.76 7.58
CA ALA A 244 0.14 36.50 8.65
C ALA A 244 -0.14 37.35 9.90
N ARG A 245 -0.40 38.65 9.74
CA ARG A 245 -0.78 39.53 10.86
C ARG A 245 -2.11 39.12 11.49
N GLY A 246 -3.11 38.78 10.69
CA GLY A 246 -4.42 38.33 11.15
C GLY A 246 -4.33 37.06 12.00
N VAL A 247 -3.67 36.01 11.47
CA VAL A 247 -3.45 34.75 12.21
C VAL A 247 -2.64 35.01 13.50
N GLY A 248 -1.65 35.90 13.44
CA GLY A 248 -0.88 36.31 14.61
C GLY A 248 -1.73 36.93 15.72
N GLN A 249 -2.64 37.83 15.37
CA GLN A 249 -3.57 38.43 16.33
C GLN A 249 -4.50 37.38 16.94
N VAL A 250 -5.04 36.46 16.13
CA VAL A 250 -5.90 35.37 16.59
C VAL A 250 -5.15 34.49 17.61
N MET A 251 -3.95 34.03 17.29
CA MET A 251 -3.14 33.19 18.19
C MET A 251 -2.70 33.92 19.48
N GLN A 252 -2.47 35.23 19.40
CA GLN A 252 -2.11 36.07 20.54
C GLN A 252 -3.29 36.43 21.44
N SER A 253 -4.52 36.40 20.92
CA SER A 253 -5.74 36.63 21.71
C SER A 253 -6.04 35.52 22.73
N GLY A 254 -5.32 34.40 22.65
CA GLY A 254 -5.46 33.25 23.56
C GLY A 254 -6.11 32.03 22.92
N ILE A 255 -6.58 32.13 21.68
CA ILE A 255 -7.13 31.00 20.91
C ILE A 255 -6.02 29.96 20.67
N ARG A 256 -6.38 28.68 20.84
CA ARG A 256 -5.51 27.52 20.64
C ARG A 256 -6.12 26.60 19.61
N PHE A 257 -5.28 26.08 18.72
CA PHE A 257 -5.66 25.17 17.65
C PHE A 257 -5.13 23.78 17.97
N THR A 258 -5.97 22.94 18.58
CA THR A 258 -5.61 21.55 18.92
C THR A 258 -6.13 20.55 17.91
N ARG A 259 -7.22 20.89 17.24
CA ARG A 259 -7.90 20.12 16.20
C ARG A 259 -8.32 21.05 15.07
N ASP A 260 -8.58 20.50 13.90
CA ASP A 260 -9.00 21.30 12.75
C ASP A 260 -10.38 21.92 12.94
N SER A 261 -11.24 21.31 13.77
CA SER A 261 -12.48 21.93 14.25
C SER A 261 -12.24 23.29 14.93
N ASP A 262 -11.08 23.48 15.58
CA ASP A 262 -10.74 24.77 16.20
C ASP A 262 -10.43 25.84 15.13
N ILE A 263 -9.90 25.43 13.97
CA ILE A 263 -9.67 26.32 12.82
C ILE A 263 -11.02 26.76 12.25
N VAL A 264 -11.93 25.81 12.02
CA VAL A 264 -13.30 26.12 11.55
C VAL A 264 -14.03 27.01 12.54
N ARG A 265 -13.95 26.71 13.85
CA ARG A 265 -14.55 27.55 14.90
C ARG A 265 -14.01 28.98 14.88
N ALA A 266 -12.70 29.15 14.71
CA ALA A 266 -12.10 30.47 14.60
C ALA A 266 -12.59 31.21 13.34
N MET A 267 -12.63 30.55 12.18
CA MET A 267 -13.17 31.14 10.95
C MET A 267 -14.61 31.62 11.13
N ARG A 268 -15.45 30.82 11.81
CA ARG A 268 -16.83 31.21 12.16
C ARG A 268 -16.87 32.40 13.13
N GLN A 269 -16.07 32.38 14.19
CA GLN A 269 -16.04 33.44 15.21
C GLN A 269 -15.61 34.80 14.63
N PHE A 270 -14.67 34.79 13.68
CA PHE A 270 -14.19 36.00 13.01
C PHE A 270 -14.93 36.32 11.70
N ASN A 271 -16.01 35.59 11.39
CA ASN A 271 -16.83 35.77 10.20
C ASN A 271 -16.01 35.78 8.90
N VAL A 272 -15.11 34.80 8.75
CA VAL A 272 -14.36 34.57 7.52
C VAL A 272 -15.29 34.02 6.45
N GLU A 273 -15.30 34.64 5.27
CA GLU A 273 -16.10 34.22 4.11
C GLU A 273 -15.82 32.75 3.74
N ILE A 274 -16.88 32.00 3.38
CA ILE A 274 -16.82 30.55 3.10
C ILE A 274 -15.83 30.24 1.97
N ASP A 275 -15.74 31.08 0.95
CA ASP A 275 -14.81 30.91 -0.17
C ASP A 275 -13.35 30.86 0.27
N MET A 276 -13.01 31.55 1.36
CA MET A 276 -11.66 31.54 1.93
C MET A 276 -11.35 30.27 2.73
N TRP A 277 -12.38 29.54 3.18
CA TRP A 277 -12.19 28.36 4.03
C TRP A 277 -11.40 27.27 3.29
N ALA A 278 -11.57 27.15 1.98
CA ALA A 278 -10.90 26.13 1.18
C ALA A 278 -9.37 26.28 1.26
N MET A 279 -8.88 27.50 1.05
CA MET A 279 -7.45 27.80 1.14
C MET A 279 -6.94 27.71 2.58
N VAL A 280 -7.72 28.15 3.58
CA VAL A 280 -7.33 28.05 5.00
C VAL A 280 -7.17 26.58 5.42
N LEU A 281 -8.16 25.73 5.15
CA LEU A 281 -8.11 24.32 5.55
C LEU A 281 -7.09 23.50 4.75
N ASP A 282 -6.74 23.94 3.54
CA ASP A 282 -5.71 23.27 2.76
C ASP A 282 -4.28 23.69 3.17
N SER A 283 -4.08 24.93 3.62
CA SER A 283 -2.76 25.44 4.02
C SER A 283 -2.40 25.22 5.49
N PHE A 284 -3.37 25.14 6.38
CA PHE A 284 -3.14 25.03 7.83
C PHE A 284 -3.44 23.62 8.38
N CYS A 285 -2.75 23.25 9.46
CA CYS A 285 -2.98 22.02 10.20
C CYS A 285 -2.74 22.21 11.70
N THR A 286 -3.00 21.16 12.49
CA THR A 286 -2.85 21.17 13.95
C THR A 286 -1.86 20.12 14.49
N SER A 287 -1.09 19.49 13.60
CA SER A 287 -0.06 18.51 13.94
C SER A 287 1.18 18.69 13.06
N ASP A 288 2.35 18.35 13.62
CA ASP A 288 3.64 18.23 12.94
C ASP A 288 3.90 16.82 12.39
N ASP A 289 2.95 15.89 12.56
CA ASP A 289 3.02 14.56 11.96
C ASP A 289 2.98 14.67 10.42
N ALA A 290 3.79 13.84 9.75
CA ALA A 290 3.86 13.80 8.29
C ALA A 290 2.55 13.33 7.62
N TYR A 291 1.68 12.68 8.39
CA TYR A 291 0.42 12.09 7.93
C TYR A 291 -0.71 12.39 8.91
N ARG A 292 -1.87 12.72 8.35
CA ARG A 292 -3.16 12.85 9.02
C ARG A 292 -3.88 11.52 8.90
N LEU A 293 -3.98 10.82 10.01
CA LEU A 293 -4.49 9.45 10.07
C LEU A 293 -6.00 9.44 10.25
N GLY A 294 -6.66 8.38 9.79
CA GLY A 294 -8.06 8.10 10.10
C GLY A 294 -9.08 9.03 9.45
N ARG A 295 -8.70 9.70 8.35
CA ARG A 295 -9.60 10.58 7.60
C ARG A 295 -10.26 9.84 6.44
N VAL A 296 -11.55 10.09 6.30
CA VAL A 296 -12.43 9.53 5.27
C VAL A 296 -12.46 10.46 4.06
N ASP A 297 -12.14 9.90 2.91
CA ASP A 297 -12.25 10.56 1.61
C ASP A 297 -13.71 10.62 1.16
N ILE A 298 -14.30 11.80 1.27
CA ILE A 298 -15.72 12.03 0.93
C ILE A 298 -16.02 11.82 -0.56
N MET A 299 -15.01 11.86 -1.43
CA MET A 299 -15.17 11.68 -2.87
C MET A 299 -15.41 10.22 -3.24
N HIS A 300 -14.97 9.28 -2.41
CA HIS A 300 -15.06 7.84 -2.68
C HIS A 300 -15.79 7.04 -1.60
N ALA A 301 -16.06 7.63 -0.43
CA ALA A 301 -16.69 6.92 0.67
C ALA A 301 -18.13 6.47 0.37
N PRO A 302 -18.53 5.26 0.75
CA PRO A 302 -19.92 4.83 0.64
C PRO A 302 -20.80 5.57 1.66
N ARG A 303 -22.11 5.57 1.42
CA ARG A 303 -23.10 6.28 2.24
C ARG A 303 -23.00 5.89 3.72
N GLU A 304 -22.84 4.61 4.02
CA GLU A 304 -22.74 4.07 5.39
C GLU A 304 -21.55 4.66 6.14
N VAL A 305 -20.40 4.80 5.47
CA VAL A 305 -19.19 5.36 6.09
C VAL A 305 -19.33 6.86 6.29
N LEU A 306 -19.98 7.57 5.36
CA LEU A 306 -20.26 9.00 5.51
C LEU A 306 -21.21 9.29 6.66
N ALA A 307 -22.29 8.52 6.79
CA ALA A 307 -23.26 8.65 7.88
C ALA A 307 -22.67 8.32 9.26
N ALA A 308 -21.61 7.52 9.29
CA ALA A 308 -20.88 7.25 10.54
C ALA A 308 -20.05 8.44 11.04
N ILE A 309 -19.84 9.49 10.22
CA ILE A 309 -18.98 10.63 10.58
C ILE A 309 -19.75 11.63 11.46
N PRO A 310 -19.19 12.05 12.60
CA PRO A 310 -19.81 13.09 13.43
C PRO A 310 -20.08 14.37 12.63
N GLY A 311 -21.33 14.84 12.67
CA GLY A 311 -21.77 16.03 11.92
C GLY A 311 -22.31 15.74 10.52
N ILE A 312 -22.35 14.49 10.06
CA ILE A 312 -22.97 14.11 8.78
C ILE A 312 -24.18 13.21 9.09
N SER A 313 -25.40 13.68 8.77
CA SER A 313 -26.61 12.86 8.89
C SER A 313 -26.72 11.85 7.73
N ASP A 314 -27.64 10.88 7.85
CA ASP A 314 -27.95 9.96 6.75
C ASP A 314 -28.38 10.72 5.48
N GLU A 315 -29.20 11.76 5.62
CA GLU A 315 -29.65 12.59 4.50
C GLU A 315 -28.50 13.38 3.88
N ALA A 316 -27.60 13.93 4.71
CA ALA A 316 -26.40 14.61 4.22
C ALA A 316 -25.48 13.62 3.48
N ALA A 317 -25.31 12.40 3.99
CA ALA A 317 -24.52 11.36 3.34
C ALA A 317 -25.08 10.98 1.96
N GLU A 318 -26.40 10.84 1.82
CA GLU A 318 -27.06 10.63 0.52
C GLU A 318 -26.85 11.80 -0.44
N GLN A 319 -26.93 13.04 0.05
CA GLN A 319 -26.65 14.22 -0.74
C GLN A 319 -25.20 14.30 -1.20
N ILE A 320 -24.23 13.89 -0.37
CA ILE A 320 -22.81 13.83 -0.73
C ILE A 320 -22.61 12.83 -1.88
N VAL A 321 -23.11 11.60 -1.74
CA VAL A 321 -22.94 10.56 -2.76
C VAL A 321 -23.59 10.97 -4.08
N SER A 322 -24.78 11.56 -4.05
CA SER A 322 -25.50 11.97 -5.26
C SER A 322 -24.88 13.19 -5.97
N GLN A 323 -24.17 14.07 -5.25
CA GLN A 323 -23.64 15.31 -5.83
C GLN A 323 -22.14 15.26 -6.15
N ARG A 324 -21.36 14.38 -5.52
CA ARG A 324 -19.89 14.37 -5.64
C ARG A 324 -19.36 14.20 -7.06
N GLU A 325 -20.09 13.48 -7.92
CA GLU A 325 -19.72 13.31 -9.34
C GLU A 325 -19.86 14.60 -10.16
N GLN A 326 -20.69 15.55 -9.69
CA GLN A 326 -20.95 16.84 -10.34
C GLN A 326 -20.07 17.96 -9.79
N ILE A 327 -19.05 17.62 -8.99
CA ILE A 327 -18.11 18.57 -8.43
C ILE A 327 -17.06 18.91 -9.48
N SER A 328 -16.85 20.21 -9.68
CA SER A 328 -15.87 20.73 -10.62
C SER A 328 -14.45 20.33 -10.18
N ASP A 329 -13.51 20.26 -11.13
CA ASP A 329 -12.10 19.98 -10.81
C ASP A 329 -11.47 21.07 -9.91
N VAL A 330 -12.08 22.26 -9.85
CA VAL A 330 -11.64 23.38 -9.00
C VAL A 330 -12.06 23.18 -7.54
N ASP A 331 -13.26 22.64 -7.31
CA ASP A 331 -13.83 22.44 -5.97
C ASP A 331 -13.47 21.08 -5.38
N ARG A 332 -13.12 20.10 -6.23
CA ARG A 332 -12.72 18.74 -5.83
C ARG A 332 -11.60 18.69 -4.78
N PRO A 333 -10.56 19.55 -4.83
CA PRO A 333 -9.46 19.53 -3.86
C PRO A 333 -9.82 20.07 -2.46
N THR A 334 -11.08 20.40 -2.17
CA THR A 334 -11.50 20.92 -0.86
C THR A 334 -12.80 20.29 -0.36
N ALA A 335 -12.95 20.07 0.94
CA ALA A 335 -14.21 19.60 1.52
C ALA A 335 -15.25 20.72 1.71
N VAL A 336 -14.86 21.98 1.45
CA VAL A 336 -15.71 23.17 1.70
C VAL A 336 -16.94 23.22 0.80
N TRP A 337 -16.95 22.51 -0.33
CA TRP A 337 -18.13 22.40 -1.18
C TRP A 337 -19.35 21.84 -0.43
N LEU A 338 -19.15 21.06 0.65
CA LEU A 338 -20.22 20.58 1.53
C LEU A 338 -21.01 21.73 2.15
N VAL A 339 -20.32 22.79 2.58
CA VAL A 339 -20.94 23.98 3.17
C VAL A 339 -21.43 24.92 2.07
N ALA A 340 -20.63 25.12 1.02
CA ALA A 340 -20.98 26.03 -0.07
C ALA A 340 -22.26 25.60 -0.81
N ARG A 341 -22.52 24.29 -0.90
CA ARG A 341 -23.77 23.74 -1.49
C ARG A 341 -24.91 23.58 -0.49
N GLY A 342 -24.70 23.93 0.78
CA GLY A 342 -25.72 23.81 1.84
C GLY A 342 -26.06 22.36 2.22
N ILE A 343 -25.15 21.41 1.97
CA ILE A 343 -25.31 20.01 2.40
C ILE A 343 -25.07 19.91 3.90
N LEU A 344 -24.07 20.64 4.40
CA LEU A 344 -23.79 20.79 5.82
C LEU A 344 -23.87 22.26 6.23
N THR A 345 -24.37 22.51 7.43
CA THR A 345 -24.20 23.79 8.12
C THR A 345 -22.74 23.98 8.55
N ALA A 346 -22.37 25.21 8.89
CA ALA A 346 -21.03 25.52 9.39
C ALA A 346 -20.71 24.77 10.70
N GLU A 347 -21.71 24.56 11.54
CA GLU A 347 -21.65 23.83 12.81
C GLU A 347 -21.46 22.32 12.61
N GLU A 348 -22.18 21.73 11.66
CA GLU A 348 -22.03 20.33 11.26
C GLU A 348 -20.66 20.07 10.64
N PHE A 349 -20.23 20.96 9.74
CA PHE A 349 -18.90 20.88 9.15
C PHE A 349 -17.78 20.99 10.18
N GLU A 350 -17.93 21.84 11.22
CA GLU A 350 -16.98 21.89 12.34
C GLU A 350 -16.83 20.55 13.06
N GLN A 351 -17.91 19.76 13.17
CA GLN A 351 -17.87 18.43 13.78
C GLN A 351 -17.20 17.40 12.85
N ALA A 352 -17.45 17.50 11.55
CA ALA A 352 -16.97 16.56 10.54
C ALA A 352 -15.50 16.79 10.13
N VAL A 353 -14.99 18.03 10.14
CA VAL A 353 -13.69 18.43 9.55
C VAL A 353 -12.49 17.65 10.10
N ASN A 354 -12.58 17.10 11.30
CA ASN A 354 -11.51 16.29 11.89
C ASN A 354 -11.38 14.90 11.25
N TRP A 355 -12.45 14.41 10.64
CA TRP A 355 -12.62 13.04 10.16
C TRP A 355 -12.66 12.94 8.64
N ILE A 356 -12.74 14.05 7.92
CA ILE A 356 -12.85 14.06 6.46
C ILE A 356 -11.56 14.49 5.77
N THR A 357 -11.41 14.03 4.53
CA THR A 357 -10.48 14.46 3.51
C THR A 357 -11.18 14.33 2.14
N VAL A 358 -10.51 14.71 1.06
CA VAL A 358 -11.05 14.70 -0.32
C VAL A 358 -10.21 13.87 -1.28
N ARG A 359 -9.27 13.09 -0.73
CA ARG A 359 -8.30 12.34 -1.51
C ARG A 359 -7.92 11.05 -0.83
N SER A 360 -7.46 10.12 -1.65
CA SER A 360 -6.91 8.84 -1.21
C SER A 360 -5.60 8.57 -1.91
N LEU A 361 -4.61 8.12 -1.14
CA LEU A 361 -3.31 7.68 -1.66
C LEU A 361 -3.03 6.21 -1.33
N GLN A 362 -4.00 5.52 -0.75
CA GLN A 362 -3.96 4.08 -0.52
C GLN A 362 -5.04 3.43 -1.37
N TRP A 363 -4.61 2.64 -2.34
CA TRP A 363 -5.49 2.02 -3.32
C TRP A 363 -5.37 0.51 -3.23
N ARG A 364 -6.50 -0.17 -3.00
CA ARG A 364 -6.59 -1.62 -3.04
C ARG A 364 -6.81 -2.06 -4.48
N VAL A 365 -6.05 -3.06 -4.92
CA VAL A 365 -6.17 -3.69 -6.22
C VAL A 365 -6.18 -5.21 -6.08
N ARG A 366 -6.83 -5.89 -7.02
CA ARG A 366 -6.82 -7.34 -7.12
C ARG A 366 -6.23 -7.71 -8.47
N ILE A 367 -5.17 -8.51 -8.43
CA ILE A 367 -4.33 -8.81 -9.57
C ILE A 367 -4.42 -10.30 -9.81
N GLU A 368 -4.94 -10.68 -10.96
CA GLU A 368 -4.95 -12.05 -11.44
C GLU A 368 -3.85 -12.23 -12.47
N VAL A 369 -3.09 -13.31 -12.32
CA VAL A 369 -2.01 -13.66 -13.22
C VAL A 369 -2.07 -15.11 -13.63
N GLY A 370 -1.46 -15.38 -14.77
CA GLY A 370 -1.21 -16.75 -15.23
C GLY A 370 -0.63 -16.73 -16.63
N THR A 371 -0.55 -17.92 -17.23
CA THR A 371 -0.08 -18.07 -18.60
C THR A 371 -1.22 -18.50 -19.51
N THR A 372 -1.24 -18.00 -20.73
CA THR A 372 -2.20 -18.45 -21.74
C THR A 372 -1.49 -18.65 -23.08
N LEU A 373 -2.05 -19.47 -23.95
CA LEU A 373 -1.54 -19.59 -25.31
C LEU A 373 -2.03 -18.40 -26.12
N ALA A 374 -1.16 -17.80 -26.93
CA ALA A 374 -1.56 -16.74 -27.84
C ALA A 374 -2.70 -17.25 -28.75
N ALA A 375 -3.91 -16.70 -28.59
CA ALA A 375 -5.03 -17.06 -29.44
C ALA A 375 -4.72 -16.68 -30.90
N SER A 376 -4.91 -17.63 -31.83
CA SER A 376 -4.89 -17.37 -33.27
C SER A 376 -5.86 -16.24 -33.60
N ALA A 377 -5.43 -15.28 -34.42
CA ALA A 377 -6.18 -14.07 -34.73
C ALA A 377 -7.62 -14.35 -35.17
N SER A 378 -8.58 -14.08 -34.28
CA SER A 378 -10.02 -13.99 -34.57
C SER A 378 -10.51 -12.57 -34.25
N GLU A 379 -11.63 -12.19 -34.85
CA GLU A 379 -12.21 -10.83 -34.79
C GLU A 379 -12.52 -10.41 -33.34
N GLY A 380 -11.80 -9.40 -32.85
CA GLY A 380 -11.91 -8.82 -31.51
C GLY A 380 -10.66 -8.00 -31.14
N GLY A 381 -10.80 -6.96 -30.31
CA GLY A 381 -9.68 -6.15 -29.82
C GLY A 381 -8.63 -6.98 -29.07
N ALA A 382 -7.38 -6.52 -29.03
CA ALA A 382 -6.32 -7.25 -28.31
C ALA A 382 -6.51 -7.23 -26.77
N ALA A 383 -7.11 -6.17 -26.22
CA ALA A 383 -7.38 -6.01 -24.80
C ALA A 383 -8.54 -6.92 -24.33
N ASP A 384 -9.69 -6.86 -25.00
CA ASP A 384 -10.87 -7.69 -24.69
C ASP A 384 -10.54 -9.19 -24.67
N ARG A 385 -9.65 -9.64 -25.57
CA ARG A 385 -9.20 -11.05 -25.61
C ARG A 385 -8.36 -11.46 -24.40
N LEU A 386 -7.59 -10.55 -23.80
CA LEU A 386 -6.76 -10.83 -22.62
C LEU A 386 -7.60 -10.90 -21.35
N GLU A 387 -8.65 -10.10 -21.28
CA GLU A 387 -9.59 -10.07 -20.15
C GLU A 387 -10.40 -11.37 -20.04
N GLU A 388 -10.72 -12.02 -21.16
CA GLU A 388 -11.53 -13.26 -21.20
C GLU A 388 -10.69 -14.55 -21.29
N ALA A 389 -9.37 -14.45 -21.46
CA ALA A 389 -8.52 -15.63 -21.65
C ALA A 389 -8.50 -16.54 -20.41
N ALA A 390 -8.64 -17.85 -20.64
CA ALA A 390 -8.40 -18.85 -19.61
C ALA A 390 -6.89 -18.90 -19.27
N LEU A 391 -6.58 -18.79 -17.97
CA LEU A 391 -5.22 -18.74 -17.46
C LEU A 391 -4.81 -20.09 -16.86
N GLN A 392 -3.69 -20.61 -17.33
CA GLN A 392 -2.96 -21.71 -16.70
C GLN A 392 -2.12 -21.17 -15.54
N ASP A 393 -1.94 -22.00 -14.50
CA ASP A 393 -1.21 -21.64 -13.28
C ASP A 393 -1.71 -20.34 -12.64
N ARG A 394 -3.04 -20.15 -12.69
CA ARG A 394 -3.76 -18.98 -12.19
C ARG A 394 -3.37 -18.68 -10.73
N MET A 395 -3.06 -17.41 -10.47
CA MET A 395 -2.80 -16.89 -9.13
C MET A 395 -3.48 -15.53 -8.99
N VAL A 396 -4.10 -15.28 -7.83
CA VAL A 396 -4.78 -14.02 -7.55
C VAL A 396 -4.23 -13.41 -6.27
N TRP A 397 -3.69 -12.21 -6.38
CA TRP A 397 -3.20 -11.42 -5.27
C TRP A 397 -4.08 -10.22 -5.01
N GLU A 398 -4.25 -9.88 -3.74
CA GLU A 398 -4.82 -8.62 -3.32
C GLU A 398 -3.72 -7.77 -2.69
N ALA A 399 -3.61 -6.52 -3.11
CA ALA A 399 -2.59 -5.60 -2.63
C ALA A 399 -3.21 -4.25 -2.26
N VAL A 400 -2.68 -3.61 -1.22
CA VAL A 400 -2.88 -2.18 -0.97
C VAL A 400 -1.60 -1.46 -1.32
N ILE A 401 -1.68 -0.58 -2.31
CA ILE A 401 -0.57 0.23 -2.77
C ILE A 401 -0.71 1.62 -2.14
N ASP A 402 0.31 2.02 -1.40
CA ASP A 402 0.38 3.32 -0.75
C ASP A 402 1.36 4.23 -1.51
N VAL A 403 0.81 5.30 -2.07
CA VAL A 403 1.51 6.39 -2.73
C VAL A 403 1.39 7.67 -1.92
N ALA A 404 1.32 7.63 -0.59
CA ALA A 404 1.36 8.83 0.24
C ALA A 404 2.78 9.40 0.41
N SER A 405 3.81 8.56 0.36
CA SER A 405 5.22 8.98 0.29
C SER A 405 5.70 9.11 -1.15
N GLN A 406 6.73 9.95 -1.38
CA GLN A 406 7.34 10.15 -2.70
C GLN A 406 7.70 8.85 -3.43
N ARG A 407 7.98 7.77 -2.67
CA ARG A 407 8.14 6.42 -3.22
C ARG A 407 6.89 5.60 -2.93
N PRO A 408 6.28 4.98 -3.95
CA PRO A 408 5.23 3.98 -3.79
C PRO A 408 5.71 2.81 -2.94
N ARG A 409 4.80 2.23 -2.16
CA ARG A 409 5.06 1.02 -1.37
C ARG A 409 3.85 0.11 -1.34
N VAL A 410 4.09 -1.17 -1.10
CA VAL A 410 3.04 -2.15 -0.84
C VAL A 410 2.77 -2.16 0.66
N ALA A 411 1.61 -1.64 1.07
CA ALA A 411 1.20 -1.60 2.47
C ALA A 411 0.62 -2.94 2.95
N TYR A 412 -0.02 -3.67 2.03
CA TYR A 412 -0.61 -4.97 2.28
C TYR A 412 -0.47 -5.84 1.03
N LEU A 413 -0.21 -7.12 1.21
CA LEU A 413 -0.18 -8.10 0.13
C LEU A 413 -0.68 -9.44 0.64
N ARG A 414 -1.64 -10.02 -0.06
CA ARG A 414 -2.22 -11.32 0.27
C ARG A 414 -2.44 -12.14 -0.98
N ASP A 415 -2.05 -13.42 -0.91
CA ASP A 415 -2.44 -14.41 -1.90
C ASP A 415 -3.85 -14.90 -1.57
N ILE A 416 -4.80 -14.66 -2.48
CA ILE A 416 -6.22 -15.04 -2.33
C ILE A 416 -6.62 -16.12 -3.33
N THR A 417 -5.66 -16.74 -4.03
CA THR A 417 -5.91 -17.73 -5.10
C THR A 417 -6.86 -18.84 -4.69
N MET A 418 -6.74 -19.33 -3.45
CA MET A 418 -7.56 -20.44 -2.92
C MET A 418 -8.61 -19.99 -1.92
N MET A 419 -8.81 -18.68 -1.75
CA MET A 419 -9.65 -18.13 -0.67
C MET A 419 -11.11 -18.59 -0.79
N GLU A 420 -11.63 -18.69 -2.01
CA GLU A 420 -12.96 -19.26 -2.30
C GLU A 420 -13.05 -20.74 -1.93
N ALA A 421 -12.10 -21.56 -2.39
CA ALA A 421 -12.07 -22.98 -2.08
C ALA A 421 -11.94 -23.22 -0.57
N SER A 422 -11.13 -22.43 0.12
CA SER A 422 -10.99 -22.47 1.58
C SER A 422 -12.28 -22.07 2.29
N ARG A 423 -13.02 -21.07 1.79
CA ARG A 423 -14.31 -20.67 2.34
C ARG A 423 -15.39 -21.72 2.11
N ALA A 424 -15.56 -22.20 0.89
CA ALA A 424 -16.52 -23.26 0.55
C ALA A 424 -16.27 -24.54 1.36
N LEU A 425 -15.00 -24.84 1.65
CA LEU A 425 -14.64 -25.93 2.55
C LEU A 425 -15.01 -25.59 4.01
N ALA A 426 -14.67 -24.41 4.51
CA ALA A 426 -15.05 -23.99 5.87
C ALA A 426 -16.58 -23.99 6.09
N ASP A 427 -17.36 -23.46 5.15
CA ASP A 427 -18.82 -23.42 5.21
C ASP A 427 -19.41 -24.84 5.24
N ARG A 428 -18.84 -25.76 4.45
CA ARG A 428 -19.23 -27.18 4.48
C ARG A 428 -18.93 -27.84 5.82
N TRP A 429 -17.81 -27.51 6.45
CA TRP A 429 -17.40 -28.08 7.73
C TRP A 429 -18.20 -27.50 8.91
N LEU A 430 -18.55 -26.21 8.85
CA LEU A 430 -19.49 -25.60 9.80
C LEU A 430 -20.89 -26.20 9.65
N ALA A 431 -21.35 -26.42 8.41
CA ALA A 431 -22.63 -27.06 8.13
C ALA A 431 -22.68 -28.54 8.52
N SER A 432 -21.55 -29.26 8.54
CA SER A 432 -21.48 -30.65 9.03
C SER A 432 -21.44 -30.78 10.55
N GLY A 433 -21.26 -29.67 11.28
CA GLY A 433 -21.14 -29.66 12.74
C GLY A 433 -19.80 -30.23 13.25
N ASP A 434 -18.83 -30.46 12.35
CA ASP A 434 -17.50 -30.98 12.69
C ASP A 434 -16.55 -29.89 13.22
N LEU A 435 -16.96 -28.62 13.17
CA LEU A 435 -16.25 -27.47 13.75
C LEU A 435 -17.18 -26.66 14.65
N SER A 436 -16.75 -26.41 15.89
CA SER A 436 -17.37 -25.39 16.73
C SER A 436 -17.07 -23.99 16.16
N PRO A 437 -17.99 -23.01 16.20
CA PRO A 437 -17.72 -21.62 15.82
C PRO A 437 -16.48 -21.03 16.51
N ASP A 438 -16.21 -21.47 17.74
CA ASP A 438 -15.05 -21.07 18.55
C ASP A 438 -13.73 -21.75 18.13
N ASP A 439 -13.78 -22.84 17.38
CA ASP A 439 -12.60 -23.61 16.92
C ASP A 439 -12.07 -23.13 15.55
N SER A 440 -12.54 -22.00 15.04
CA SER A 440 -12.24 -21.52 13.70
C SER A 440 -10.86 -20.85 13.59
N TRP A 441 -9.81 -21.66 13.80
CA TRP A 441 -8.42 -21.50 13.38
C TRP A 441 -8.08 -20.15 12.71
N ALA A 442 -7.49 -19.23 13.49
CA ALA A 442 -6.55 -18.27 12.94
C ALA A 442 -5.28 -19.06 12.60
N PRO A 443 -4.82 -19.15 11.34
CA PRO A 443 -3.51 -19.72 11.09
C PRO A 443 -2.51 -18.87 11.87
N SER A 444 -2.01 -19.41 12.98
CA SER A 444 -0.80 -18.93 13.62
C SER A 444 0.30 -19.19 12.60
N PHE A 445 0.59 -18.16 11.80
CA PHE A 445 1.91 -18.03 11.24
C PHE A 445 2.85 -17.67 12.40
N ASP A 446 3.14 -18.65 13.24
CA ASP A 446 4.35 -18.62 14.05
C ASP A 446 5.51 -18.68 13.06
N ILE A 447 6.12 -17.54 12.80
CA ILE A 447 7.40 -17.44 12.09
C ILE A 447 8.51 -18.20 12.84
N GLU A 448 8.24 -18.72 14.05
CA GLU A 448 9.21 -19.45 14.87
C GLU A 448 9.22 -20.98 14.72
N SER A 449 8.30 -21.60 13.97
CA SER A 449 8.35 -23.05 13.73
C SER A 449 8.87 -23.37 12.32
N ARG A 450 10.15 -23.05 12.08
CA ARG A 450 10.92 -23.83 11.10
C ARG A 450 10.96 -25.26 11.62
N PRO A 451 10.63 -26.30 10.83
CA PRO A 451 10.98 -27.65 11.22
C PRO A 451 12.49 -27.66 11.45
N ALA A 452 12.90 -27.99 12.67
CA ALA A 452 14.28 -28.27 12.95
C ALA A 452 14.72 -29.30 11.92
N LEU A 453 15.71 -28.95 11.09
CA LEU A 453 16.45 -29.96 10.35
C LEU A 453 16.86 -31.00 11.38
N GLU A 454 16.31 -32.21 11.28
CA GLU A 454 16.76 -33.34 12.06
C GLU A 454 18.27 -33.46 11.84
N THR A 455 19.03 -33.04 12.86
CA THR A 455 20.43 -33.42 12.96
C THR A 455 20.43 -34.92 13.19
N ALA A 456 20.54 -35.67 12.10
CA ALA A 456 20.87 -37.08 12.14
C ALA A 456 22.21 -37.20 12.88
N SER A 457 22.13 -37.59 14.15
CA SER A 457 23.25 -38.02 14.97
C SER A 457 23.70 -39.42 14.50
N GLY A 458 24.27 -39.47 13.30
CA GLY A 458 25.01 -40.59 12.77
C GLY A 458 26.51 -40.37 13.01
N THR A 459 27.09 -41.19 13.86
CA THR A 459 28.52 -41.23 14.18
C THR A 459 29.37 -41.58 12.94
N ALA A 460 29.96 -40.57 12.31
CA ALA A 460 31.04 -40.77 11.34
C ALA A 460 32.13 -39.71 11.55
N ARG A 461 33.28 -40.19 12.01
CA ARG A 461 34.54 -39.47 12.21
C ARG A 461 35.09 -39.08 10.83
N ALA A 462 35.17 -37.79 10.54
CA ALA A 462 35.95 -37.24 9.42
C ALA A 462 36.45 -35.83 9.77
N ASP A 463 37.74 -35.60 9.51
CA ASP A 463 38.54 -34.43 9.89
C ASP A 463 37.95 -33.09 9.45
N ARG A 464 37.97 -32.10 10.36
CA ARG A 464 37.77 -30.68 10.03
C ARG A 464 39.13 -30.01 9.84
N PRO A 465 39.37 -29.30 8.71
CA PRO A 465 40.55 -28.47 8.60
C PRO A 465 40.41 -27.22 9.51
N ARG A 466 41.49 -26.88 10.21
CA ARG A 466 41.62 -25.65 11.01
C ARG A 466 41.45 -24.43 10.10
N MET A 467 40.40 -23.65 10.29
CA MET A 467 40.33 -22.28 9.77
C MET A 467 40.99 -21.30 10.73
N ASP A 468 41.81 -20.45 10.14
CA ASP A 468 42.64 -19.41 10.73
C ASP A 468 41.82 -18.27 11.35
N ARG A 469 42.21 -17.82 12.55
CA ARG A 469 41.53 -16.77 13.34
C ARG A 469 42.11 -15.39 13.00
N SER A 470 41.91 -14.94 11.77
CA SER A 470 42.30 -13.59 11.37
C SER A 470 41.26 -12.94 10.45
N GLN A 471 40.10 -12.57 11.01
CA GLN A 471 39.26 -11.53 10.44
C GLN A 471 38.81 -10.57 11.56
N PRO A 472 39.01 -9.25 11.40
CA PRO A 472 38.62 -8.28 12.40
C PRO A 472 37.10 -8.10 12.43
N SER A 473 36.60 -7.73 13.60
CA SER A 473 35.16 -7.53 13.85
C SER A 473 34.58 -6.37 13.03
N ILE A 474 33.24 -6.35 12.91
CA ILE A 474 32.49 -5.30 12.20
C ILE A 474 32.73 -3.91 12.82
N ALA A 475 33.06 -3.83 14.12
CA ALA A 475 33.41 -2.59 14.81
C ALA A 475 34.79 -2.07 14.37
N GLU A 476 35.81 -2.94 14.34
CA GLU A 476 37.17 -2.60 13.87
C GLU A 476 37.18 -2.22 12.38
N SER A 477 36.29 -2.83 11.59
CA SER A 477 36.11 -2.50 10.17
C SER A 477 35.48 -1.11 9.93
N ARG A 478 34.73 -0.59 10.90
CA ARG A 478 34.13 0.76 10.83
C ARG A 478 35.12 1.83 11.25
N GLU A 479 35.92 1.58 12.29
CA GLU A 479 36.98 2.50 12.72
C GLU A 479 38.11 2.59 11.68
N ALA A 480 38.49 1.48 11.05
CA ALA A 480 39.46 1.49 9.95
C ALA A 480 38.97 2.30 8.74
N ARG A 481 37.68 2.21 8.40
CA ARG A 481 37.08 3.00 7.30
C ARG A 481 36.91 4.47 7.65
N ALA A 482 36.71 4.81 8.92
CA ALA A 482 36.67 6.19 9.38
C ALA A 482 38.07 6.82 9.36
N ALA A 483 39.10 6.11 9.81
CA ALA A 483 40.49 6.55 9.76
C ALA A 483 40.99 6.76 8.32
N GLU A 484 40.62 5.86 7.40
CA GLU A 484 40.97 5.95 5.97
C GLU A 484 40.33 7.18 5.29
N ARG A 485 39.09 7.52 5.63
CA ARG A 485 38.41 8.72 5.11
C ARG A 485 39.03 10.01 5.63
N THR A 486 39.50 10.02 6.88
CA THR A 486 40.21 11.17 7.45
C THR A 486 41.57 11.36 6.78
N ARG A 487 42.30 10.27 6.53
CA ARG A 487 43.58 10.30 5.79
C ARG A 487 43.44 10.81 4.35
N GLN A 488 42.43 10.34 3.62
CA GLN A 488 42.18 10.77 2.23
C GLN A 488 41.72 12.24 2.16
N ARG A 489 41.09 12.75 3.22
CA ARG A 489 40.72 14.17 3.34
C ARG A 489 41.93 15.04 3.62
N GLU A 490 42.85 14.59 4.48
CA GLU A 490 44.11 15.29 4.77
C GLU A 490 45.08 15.29 3.57
N GLU A 491 45.16 14.19 2.79
CA GLU A 491 45.94 14.13 1.54
C GLU A 491 45.40 15.07 0.45
N ARG A 492 44.08 15.33 0.42
CA ARG A 492 43.47 16.29 -0.52
C ARG A 492 43.69 17.75 -0.12
N LEU A 493 44.03 18.01 1.15
CA LEU A 493 44.23 19.35 1.71
C LEU A 493 45.71 19.74 1.82
N ALA A 494 46.65 18.84 1.48
CA ALA A 494 48.08 19.13 1.51
C ALA A 494 48.53 20.02 0.34
N PRO A 495 49.35 21.07 0.58
CA PRO A 495 49.84 21.96 -0.48
C PRO A 495 50.87 21.24 -1.36
N ARG A 496 50.63 21.21 -2.67
CA ARG A 496 51.56 20.63 -3.66
C ARG A 496 52.75 21.56 -3.90
N THR A 497 53.97 21.05 -3.71
CA THR A 497 55.22 21.73 -4.06
C THR A 497 55.48 21.76 -5.58
N PRO A 498 56.10 22.83 -6.12
CA PRO A 498 56.30 23.00 -7.54
C PRO A 498 57.67 22.48 -8.00
N SER A 499 57.78 21.21 -8.36
CA SER A 499 58.78 20.79 -9.36
C SER A 499 58.44 19.41 -9.90
N GLU A 500 57.96 19.37 -11.13
CA GLU A 500 58.32 18.39 -12.17
C GLU A 500 57.45 18.66 -13.40
N ARG A 501 58.04 19.36 -14.37
CA ARG A 501 57.49 19.46 -15.74
C ARG A 501 57.98 18.25 -16.53
N PRO A 502 57.13 17.59 -17.32
CA PRO A 502 57.55 16.95 -18.55
C PRO A 502 57.39 17.92 -19.72
N THR A 503 58.38 17.84 -20.60
CA THR A 503 58.65 18.68 -21.77
C THR A 503 57.69 18.48 -22.94
N ALA A 504 57.52 19.58 -23.68
CA ALA A 504 56.81 19.76 -24.94
C ALA A 504 57.02 18.67 -26.01
N GLY A 505 55.92 18.33 -26.69
CA GLY A 505 55.86 17.78 -28.05
C GLY A 505 54.93 18.63 -28.92
N ARG A 506 55.42 19.04 -30.09
CA ARG A 506 54.91 20.08 -31.01
C ARG A 506 53.78 19.59 -31.95
N ARG A 507 52.94 20.57 -32.36
CA ARG A 507 52.30 20.78 -33.72
C ARG A 507 51.18 19.80 -34.12
N ASN A 508 50.02 20.19 -34.70
CA ASN A 508 49.63 21.23 -35.68
C ASN A 508 48.21 21.78 -35.33
N GLU A 509 47.94 23.09 -35.32
CA GLU A 509 47.47 23.95 -36.43
C GLU A 509 46.09 23.62 -37.04
N ALA A 510 45.17 24.59 -36.85
CA ALA A 510 43.93 24.97 -37.57
C ALA A 510 42.73 24.97 -36.60
N GLY A 511 42.10 26.09 -36.19
CA GLY A 511 41.96 27.39 -36.81
C GLY A 511 40.46 27.69 -36.94
N ASN A 512 39.84 28.31 -35.92
CA ASN A 512 38.96 29.46 -36.15
C ASN A 512 38.58 30.14 -34.84
N ALA A 513 38.92 31.42 -34.76
CA ALA A 513 38.49 32.35 -33.74
C ALA A 513 37.13 32.96 -34.12
N ARG A 514 36.33 33.32 -33.11
CA ARG A 514 35.54 34.57 -33.08
C ARG A 514 34.98 34.82 -31.67
N THR A 515 35.73 35.66 -30.95
CA THR A 515 35.27 36.84 -30.20
C THR A 515 34.01 36.75 -29.33
N ALA A 516 34.25 36.81 -28.02
CA ALA A 516 33.39 37.46 -27.03
C ALA A 516 33.27 38.99 -27.29
N PRO A 517 32.36 39.67 -26.58
CA PRO A 517 32.85 40.41 -25.42
C PRO A 517 31.99 40.24 -24.17
N ALA A 518 32.64 40.55 -23.04
CA ALA A 518 32.16 40.49 -21.68
C ALA A 518 31.22 41.66 -21.33
N SER A 519 30.30 41.42 -20.40
CA SER A 519 29.95 42.39 -19.37
C SER A 519 29.62 41.67 -18.08
N ASP A 520 30.30 42.14 -17.05
CA ASP A 520 30.46 41.65 -15.70
C ASP A 520 29.25 42.00 -14.80
N GLN A 521 29.23 41.41 -13.59
CA GLN A 521 28.38 41.76 -12.43
C GLN A 521 26.97 41.12 -12.36
N ASN A 522 26.84 39.98 -11.67
CA ASN A 522 26.44 39.97 -10.25
C ASN A 522 26.49 38.53 -9.71
N ARG A 523 27.52 38.24 -8.90
CA ARG A 523 27.57 37.06 -8.02
C ARG A 523 27.12 37.56 -6.66
N ASP A 524 26.00 37.05 -6.16
CA ASP A 524 25.75 37.04 -4.72
C ASP A 524 25.02 35.74 -4.31
N ALA A 525 25.75 34.98 -3.51
CA ALA A 525 25.36 34.04 -2.47
C ALA A 525 24.02 33.29 -2.60
N ALA A 526 24.06 32.08 -3.17
CA ALA A 526 23.20 31.01 -2.70
C ALA A 526 23.71 30.57 -1.32
N VAL A 527 23.08 31.07 -0.26
CA VAL A 527 23.22 30.53 1.09
C VAL A 527 22.53 29.16 1.07
N HIS A 528 23.33 28.09 0.99
CA HIS A 528 22.91 26.77 1.44
C HIS A 528 22.86 26.81 2.96
N ASP A 529 21.68 27.10 3.51
CA ASP A 529 21.38 26.76 4.89
C ASP A 529 21.18 25.24 4.98
N ASP A 530 22.18 24.58 5.57
CA ASP A 530 22.07 23.27 6.19
C ASP A 530 21.10 23.37 7.39
N GLU A 531 19.80 23.52 7.13
CA GLU A 531 18.77 23.30 8.15
C GLU A 531 18.33 21.83 8.08
N ALA A 532 18.74 21.06 9.08
CA ALA A 532 18.16 19.74 9.32
C ALA A 532 16.64 19.91 9.48
N PRO A 533 15.81 19.19 8.71
CA PRO A 533 14.37 19.27 8.88
C PRO A 533 14.02 18.86 10.31
N ILE A 534 13.12 19.62 10.95
CA ILE A 534 12.45 19.20 12.18
C ILE A 534 12.02 17.76 11.93
N SER A 535 12.57 16.82 12.69
CA SER A 535 12.40 15.40 12.40
C SER A 535 10.92 15.03 12.52
N GLN A 536 10.22 14.98 11.38
CA GLN A 536 8.83 14.58 11.33
C GLN A 536 8.68 13.15 11.81
N VAL A 537 7.62 12.88 12.57
CA VAL A 537 7.35 11.56 13.09
C VAL A 537 6.44 10.81 12.12
N ASP A 538 6.99 9.86 11.37
CA ASP A 538 6.18 8.91 10.59
C ASP A 538 5.58 7.85 11.55
N ARG A 539 4.28 7.93 11.79
CA ARG A 539 3.53 7.02 12.68
C ARG A 539 2.70 5.98 11.93
N ARG A 540 2.81 5.88 10.60
CA ARG A 540 1.98 4.96 9.78
C ARG A 540 2.15 3.49 10.17
N ILE A 541 3.31 3.14 10.72
CA ILE A 541 3.64 1.79 11.17
C ILE A 541 4.08 1.93 12.62
N GLY A 542 3.37 1.30 13.56
CA GLY A 542 3.77 1.28 14.97
C GLY A 542 5.26 0.96 15.10
N ARG A 543 5.98 1.73 15.94
CA ARG A 543 7.45 1.66 16.08
C ARG A 543 7.97 0.23 15.93
N TRP A 544 8.62 -0.07 14.81
CA TRP A 544 9.47 -1.25 14.71
C TRP A 544 10.68 -1.01 15.61
N ARG A 545 10.57 -1.38 16.88
CA ARG A 545 11.73 -1.49 17.76
C ARG A 545 12.50 -2.71 17.27
N GLY A 546 13.53 -2.47 16.46
CA GLY A 546 14.55 -3.48 16.23
C GLY A 546 15.02 -4.00 17.59
N SER A 547 15.07 -5.32 17.75
CA SER A 547 15.61 -6.02 18.90
C SER A 547 17.13 -5.78 18.99
N GLY A 548 17.52 -4.55 19.33
CA GLY A 548 18.84 -4.23 19.86
C GLY A 548 18.78 -4.35 21.37
N GLY A 549 18.91 -5.57 21.87
CA GLY A 549 19.08 -5.82 23.30
C GLY A 549 20.35 -5.15 23.78
N SER A 550 20.19 -4.23 24.73
CA SER A 550 21.25 -3.80 25.64
C SER A 550 21.53 -4.95 26.62
N GLN A 551 22.73 -5.53 26.54
CA GLN A 551 23.55 -5.94 27.68
C GLN A 551 25.01 -5.94 27.24
#